data_AF-A0A7S4HXD2-F1
#
_entry.id   AF-A0A7S4HXD2-F1
#
_cell.length_a   1.000
_cell.length_b   1.000
_cell.length_c   1.000
_cell.angle_alpha   90.00
_cell.angle_beta   90.00
_cell.angle_gamma   90.00
#
_symmetry.space_group_name_H-M   'P 1'
#
loop_
_entity.id
_entity.type
_entity.pdbx_description
1 polymer ?
#
loop_
_entity_poly.entity_id
_entity_poly.type
_entity_poly.pdbx_seq_one_letter_code
_entity_poly.pdbx_strand_id
1 'polypeptide(L)'
;MMSSPCWLDWSEYNAAAGPCWACFHNNCEPCCGEPCNFMDGLYCCMCWWCCSPCLTAKYWASQVEQPCACVNHCLPLIIIYFISGYLMNIPVIMFNMMLRYNARLEAGVFETPDTIDKYVGDCFLPCCCLTAPCAGCQQLRAVPRSHWDCCGQLMGEEGFVCMEQDWKFMRVPGSKTMN
;
A
#
# COMPACT_ATOMS: atom_id res chain seq x y z
N MET A 1 -6.42 23.39 13.96
CA MET A 1 -5.84 22.28 13.18
C MET A 1 -5.29 22.89 11.91
N MET A 2 -3.99 22.81 11.66
CA MET A 2 -3.47 23.19 10.34
C MET A 2 -3.86 22.05 9.40
N SER A 3 -4.91 22.25 8.61
CA SER A 3 -5.14 21.41 7.45
C SER A 3 -3.93 21.59 6.55
N SER A 4 -3.22 20.51 6.32
CA SER A 4 -2.13 20.48 5.36
C SER A 4 -2.67 20.95 3.99
N PRO A 5 -1.96 21.84 3.28
CA PRO A 5 -2.38 22.33 1.97
C PRO A 5 -2.36 21.24 0.89
N CYS A 6 -1.89 20.04 1.21
CA CYS A 6 -1.93 18.90 0.32
C CYS A 6 -3.23 18.13 0.54
N TRP A 7 -4.11 18.13 -0.47
CA TRP A 7 -5.33 17.32 -0.59
C TRP A 7 -5.07 15.80 -0.65
N LEU A 8 -3.90 15.40 -0.14
CA LEU A 8 -3.17 14.16 -0.29
C LEU A 8 -3.15 13.38 1.03
N ASP A 9 -3.54 14.03 2.12
CA ASP A 9 -3.50 13.51 3.48
C ASP A 9 -4.82 12.84 3.82
N TRP A 10 -4.76 11.64 4.40
CA TRP A 10 -5.97 10.85 4.68
C TRP A 10 -6.53 11.13 6.07
N SER A 11 -5.67 11.50 7.01
CA SER A 11 -6.09 11.72 8.39
C SER A 11 -5.22 12.78 9.06
N GLU A 12 -5.52 13.07 10.32
CA GLU A 12 -4.77 14.01 11.12
C GLU A 12 -3.29 13.63 11.24
N TYR A 13 -2.49 14.62 11.61
CA TYR A 13 -1.04 14.57 11.60
C TYR A 13 -0.41 13.33 12.28
N ASN A 14 -0.95 12.91 13.42
CA ASN A 14 -0.44 11.79 14.23
C ASN A 14 -1.23 10.49 14.06
N ALA A 15 -2.14 10.42 13.10
CA ALA A 15 -2.90 9.20 12.85
C ALA A 15 -2.13 8.24 11.93
N ALA A 16 -2.47 6.95 11.98
CA ALA A 16 -1.84 5.88 11.22
C ALA A 16 -1.82 6.16 9.69
N ALA A 17 -2.81 6.90 9.18
CA ALA A 17 -2.87 7.34 7.78
C ALA A 17 -2.56 8.84 7.63
N GLY A 18 -1.67 9.38 8.46
CA GLY A 18 -1.39 10.81 8.51
C GLY A 18 -0.81 11.36 7.20
N PRO A 19 -0.28 12.58 7.21
CA PRO A 19 0.16 13.23 6.00
C PRO A 19 1.20 12.46 5.22
N CYS A 20 1.14 12.54 3.88
CA CYS A 20 2.08 11.79 3.04
C CYS A 20 3.53 12.22 3.30
N TRP A 21 3.74 13.49 3.68
CA TRP A 21 5.04 14.07 4.04
C TRP A 21 5.47 13.81 5.49
N ALA A 22 4.63 13.16 6.31
CA ALA A 22 4.98 12.84 7.70
C ALA A 22 6.21 11.95 7.82
N CYS A 23 6.55 11.15 6.78
CA CYS A 23 7.80 10.39 6.73
C CYS A 23 9.07 11.26 6.73
N PHE A 24 8.98 12.56 6.40
CA PHE A 24 10.13 13.47 6.33
C PHE A 24 10.17 14.52 7.44
N HIS A 25 9.06 14.79 8.14
CA HIS A 25 8.92 16.01 8.94
C HIS A 25 8.75 15.78 10.45
N ASN A 26 8.28 14.60 10.90
CA ASN A 26 8.36 14.24 12.33
C ASN A 26 8.93 12.84 12.46
N ASN A 27 9.99 12.73 13.27
CA ASN A 27 10.64 11.49 13.71
C ASN A 27 11.30 10.63 12.61
N CYS A 28 11.28 11.06 11.33
CA CYS A 28 11.77 10.25 10.19
C CYS A 28 11.24 8.81 10.25
N GLU A 29 10.00 8.65 10.72
CA GLU A 29 9.45 7.34 11.07
C GLU A 29 9.40 6.45 9.84
N PRO A 30 10.12 5.31 9.85
CA PRO A 30 10.12 4.42 8.74
C PRO A 30 8.72 3.85 8.59
N CYS A 31 8.35 3.59 7.34
CA CYS A 31 7.04 3.08 6.96
C CYS A 31 6.77 1.65 7.51
N CYS A 32 7.77 1.07 8.20
CA CYS A 32 7.83 -0.31 8.70
C CYS A 32 7.86 -0.43 10.23
N GLY A 33 7.89 0.67 10.99
CA GLY A 33 7.94 0.55 12.44
C GLY A 33 8.14 1.87 13.18
N GLU A 34 7.51 1.95 14.35
CA GLU A 34 7.81 2.95 15.37
C GLU A 34 8.43 2.26 16.59
N PRO A 35 9.46 2.85 17.22
CA PRO A 35 10.14 4.10 16.86
C PRO A 35 11.18 3.94 15.72
N CYS A 36 11.52 5.05 15.06
CA CYS A 36 12.53 5.09 14.00
C CYS A 36 13.90 4.57 14.47
N ASN A 37 14.37 3.45 13.91
CA ASN A 37 15.74 2.99 14.04
C ASN A 37 16.32 2.59 12.68
N PHE A 38 17.65 2.62 12.58
CA PHE A 38 18.38 2.35 11.34
C PHE A 38 18.06 0.97 10.73
N MET A 39 17.87 -0.05 11.58
CA MET A 39 17.60 -1.42 11.11
C MET A 39 16.22 -1.54 10.49
N ASP A 40 15.20 -0.89 11.03
CA ASP A 40 13.87 -0.82 10.42
C ASP A 40 13.86 0.01 9.14
N GLY A 41 14.66 1.08 9.07
CA GLY A 41 14.86 1.87 7.85
C GLY A 41 15.54 1.06 6.74
N LEU A 42 16.59 0.30 7.08
CA LEU A 42 17.28 -0.59 6.15
C LEU A 42 16.37 -1.75 5.72
N TYR A 43 15.61 -2.33 6.65
CA TYR A 43 14.61 -3.34 6.37
C TYR A 43 13.59 -2.82 5.35
N CYS A 44 12.96 -1.67 5.61
CA CYS A 44 12.07 -1.01 4.64
C CYS A 44 12.73 -0.85 3.28
N CYS A 45 13.94 -0.31 3.23
CA CYS A 45 14.64 -0.03 1.99
C CYS A 45 14.86 -1.32 1.18
N MET A 46 15.37 -2.37 1.81
CA MET A 46 15.62 -3.66 1.14
C MET A 46 14.31 -4.34 0.72
N CYS A 47 13.31 -4.32 1.60
CA CYS A 47 11.98 -4.84 1.34
C CYS A 47 11.37 -4.19 0.09
N TRP A 48 11.29 -2.87 0.03
CA TRP A 48 10.61 -2.18 -1.06
C TRP A 48 11.44 -2.01 -2.33
N TRP A 49 12.78 -2.05 -2.26
CA TRP A 49 13.65 -2.02 -3.44
C TRP A 49 13.82 -3.41 -4.07
N CYS A 50 14.14 -4.43 -3.27
CA CYS A 50 14.47 -5.76 -3.76
C CYS A 50 13.25 -6.67 -3.85
N CYS A 51 12.32 -6.56 -2.90
CA CYS A 51 11.17 -7.47 -2.76
C CYS A 51 9.82 -6.76 -2.97
N SER A 52 9.82 -5.61 -3.63
CA SER A 52 8.61 -4.79 -3.89
C SER A 52 7.42 -5.61 -4.40
N PRO A 53 7.58 -6.50 -5.39
CA PRO A 53 6.45 -7.29 -5.90
C PRO A 53 5.87 -8.23 -4.84
N CYS A 54 6.69 -8.81 -3.97
CA CYS A 54 6.25 -9.74 -2.93
C CYS A 54 5.49 -9.02 -1.80
N LEU A 55 5.97 -7.86 -1.38
CA LEU A 55 5.31 -7.06 -0.35
C LEU A 55 4.01 -6.47 -0.86
N THR A 56 4.02 -6.00 -2.10
CA THR A 56 2.82 -5.49 -2.76
C THR A 56 1.79 -6.62 -2.94
N ALA A 57 2.23 -7.85 -3.24
CA ALA A 57 1.36 -9.02 -3.33
C ALA A 57 0.71 -9.34 -1.99
N LYS A 58 1.48 -9.33 -0.90
CA LYS A 58 1.00 -9.56 0.45
C LYS A 58 0.02 -8.47 0.88
N TYR A 59 0.38 -7.21 0.62
CA TYR A 59 -0.46 -6.06 0.88
C TYR A 59 -1.79 -6.16 0.13
N TRP A 60 -1.74 -6.45 -1.16
CA TRP A 60 -2.93 -6.64 -1.99
C TRP A 60 -3.80 -7.79 -1.48
N ALA A 61 -3.21 -8.94 -1.15
CA ALA A 61 -3.93 -10.09 -0.59
C ALA A 61 -4.66 -9.72 0.70
N SER A 62 -4.04 -8.92 1.57
CA SER A 62 -4.68 -8.45 2.81
C SER A 62 -5.91 -7.59 2.55
N GLN A 63 -5.89 -6.76 1.50
CA GLN A 63 -7.00 -5.88 1.15
C GLN A 63 -8.22 -6.64 0.60
N VAL A 64 -7.99 -7.81 0.01
CA VAL A 64 -9.07 -8.71 -0.47
C VAL A 64 -9.43 -9.78 0.56
N GLU A 65 -8.83 -9.71 1.76
CA GLU A 65 -9.05 -10.62 2.88
C GLU A 65 -8.70 -12.07 2.52
N GLN A 66 -7.54 -12.26 1.86
CA GLN A 66 -7.06 -13.57 1.40
C GLN A 66 -5.63 -13.85 1.87
N PRO A 67 -5.25 -15.13 2.01
CA PRO A 67 -3.84 -15.48 2.19
C PRO A 67 -3.04 -15.06 0.94
N CYS A 68 -1.83 -14.54 1.16
CA CYS A 68 -0.95 -14.21 0.05
C CYS A 68 -0.48 -15.51 -0.62
N ALA A 69 -0.86 -15.66 -1.88
CA ALA A 69 -0.48 -16.79 -2.72
C ALA A 69 0.43 -16.30 -3.86
N CYS A 70 1.53 -17.00 -4.10
CA CYS A 70 2.56 -16.55 -5.05
C CYS A 70 2.04 -16.51 -6.48
N VAL A 71 1.27 -17.53 -6.88
CA VAL A 71 0.69 -17.61 -8.23
C VAL A 71 -0.42 -16.57 -8.40
N ASN A 72 -1.26 -16.37 -7.40
CA ASN A 72 -2.46 -15.54 -7.54
C ASN A 72 -2.19 -14.05 -7.25
N HIS A 73 -1.10 -13.70 -6.55
CA HIS A 73 -0.79 -12.32 -6.18
C HIS A 73 0.57 -11.85 -6.72
N CYS A 74 1.65 -12.61 -6.49
CA CYS A 74 2.99 -12.19 -6.94
C CYS A 74 3.15 -12.24 -8.46
N LEU A 75 2.70 -13.32 -9.11
CA LEU A 75 2.84 -13.47 -10.56
C LEU A 75 2.06 -12.40 -11.35
N PRO A 76 0.78 -12.07 -11.04
CA PRO A 76 0.08 -10.97 -11.69
C PRO A 76 0.81 -9.64 -11.54
N LEU A 77 1.40 -9.37 -10.38
CA LEU A 77 2.20 -8.16 -10.15
C LEU A 77 3.44 -8.13 -11.04
N ILE A 78 4.18 -9.23 -11.10
CA ILE A 78 5.34 -9.36 -11.99
C ILE A 78 4.92 -9.10 -13.45
N ILE A 79 3.82 -9.69 -13.90
CA ILE A 79 3.27 -9.47 -15.25
C ILE A 79 2.91 -7.99 -15.46
N ILE A 80 2.25 -7.35 -14.48
CA ILE A 80 1.90 -5.92 -14.52
C ILE A 80 3.17 -5.08 -14.71
N TYR A 81 4.23 -5.34 -13.95
CA TYR A 81 5.52 -4.63 -14.08
C TYR A 81 6.21 -4.87 -15.44
N PHE A 82 6.16 -6.09 -15.97
CA PHE A 82 6.73 -6.36 -17.29
C PHE A 82 5.97 -5.65 -18.41
N ILE A 83 4.63 -5.67 -18.37
CA ILE A 83 3.79 -5.00 -19.36
C ILE A 83 3.93 -3.47 -19.25
N SER A 84 4.13 -2.94 -18.04
CA SER A 84 4.22 -1.49 -17.79
C SER A 84 5.40 -0.85 -18.51
N GLY A 85 6.51 -1.57 -18.70
CA GLY A 85 7.65 -1.13 -19.50
C GLY A 85 7.29 -0.84 -20.97
N TYR A 86 6.26 -1.50 -21.50
CA TYR A 86 5.79 -1.32 -22.88
C TYR A 86 4.61 -0.34 -22.99
N LEU A 87 3.77 -0.23 -21.95
CA LEU A 87 2.54 0.57 -21.94
C LEU A 87 2.65 1.85 -21.11
N MET A 88 3.80 2.54 -21.16
CA MET A 88 4.02 3.83 -20.49
C MET A 88 3.66 3.84 -18.99
N ASN A 89 3.88 2.74 -18.28
CA ASN A 89 3.54 2.55 -16.86
C ASN A 89 2.04 2.60 -16.49
N ILE A 90 1.13 2.68 -17.45
CA ILE A 90 -0.32 2.76 -17.20
C ILE A 90 -0.83 1.62 -16.30
N PRO A 91 -0.48 0.34 -16.53
CA PRO A 91 -0.98 -0.76 -15.69
C PRO A 91 -0.56 -0.63 -14.21
N VAL A 92 0.69 -0.22 -13.96
CA VAL A 92 1.21 -0.02 -12.60
C VAL A 92 0.50 1.14 -11.92
N ILE A 93 0.23 2.23 -12.64
CA ILE A 93 -0.51 3.37 -12.12
C ILE A 93 -1.92 2.94 -11.70
N MET A 94 -2.66 2.28 -12.59
CA MET A 94 -4.03 1.83 -12.29
C MET A 94 -4.07 0.87 -11.10
N PHE A 95 -3.09 -0.02 -11.01
CA PHE A 95 -2.99 -0.96 -9.89
C PHE A 95 -2.69 -0.24 -8.57
N ASN A 96 -1.76 0.73 -8.55
CA ASN A 96 -1.49 1.53 -7.36
C ASN A 96 -2.69 2.39 -6.95
N MET A 97 -3.45 2.94 -7.91
CA MET A 97 -4.70 3.64 -7.62
C MET A 97 -5.72 2.72 -6.94
N MET A 98 -5.85 1.47 -7.41
CA MET A 98 -6.73 0.47 -6.82
C MET A 98 -6.31 0.11 -5.38
N LEU A 99 -5.02 -0.14 -5.14
CA LEU A 99 -4.51 -0.42 -3.80
C LEU A 99 -4.76 0.76 -2.85
N ARG A 100 -4.49 1.97 -3.33
CA ARG A 100 -4.66 3.20 -2.57
C ARG A 100 -6.14 3.43 -2.21
N TYR A 101 -7.03 3.17 -3.15
CA TYR A 101 -8.48 3.24 -2.92
C TYR A 101 -8.91 2.25 -1.83
N ASN A 102 -8.52 0.98 -1.92
CA ASN A 102 -8.86 -0.05 -0.92
C ASN A 102 -8.32 0.28 0.48
N ALA A 103 -7.11 0.85 0.54
CA ALA A 103 -6.48 1.27 1.78
C ALA A 103 -7.23 2.42 2.46
N ARG A 104 -7.72 3.40 1.69
CA ARG A 104 -8.62 4.44 2.23
C ARG A 104 -9.91 3.84 2.77
N LEU A 105 -10.48 2.87 2.05
CA LEU A 105 -11.68 2.17 2.52
C LEU A 105 -11.42 1.39 3.81
N GLU A 106 -10.22 0.86 3.99
CA GLU A 106 -9.82 0.16 5.21
C GLU A 106 -9.57 1.12 6.38
N ALA A 107 -8.96 2.28 6.11
CA ALA A 107 -8.65 3.29 7.11
C ALA A 107 -9.87 4.12 7.56
N GLY A 108 -11.06 3.87 7.01
CA GLY A 108 -12.27 4.63 7.35
C GLY A 108 -12.34 6.01 6.70
N VAL A 109 -11.50 6.29 5.71
CA VAL A 109 -11.34 7.63 5.11
C VAL A 109 -12.22 7.73 3.87
N PHE A 110 -13.52 7.90 4.10
CA PHE A 110 -14.53 7.91 3.05
C PHE A 110 -15.01 9.32 2.65
N GLU A 111 -14.92 10.30 3.55
CA GLU A 111 -15.73 11.55 3.48
C GLU A 111 -14.95 12.87 3.37
N THR A 112 -13.62 12.87 3.49
CA THR A 112 -12.80 14.09 3.41
C THR A 112 -11.44 13.81 2.76
N PRO A 113 -10.95 14.60 1.78
CA PRO A 113 -11.47 15.86 1.21
C PRO A 113 -12.44 15.63 0.03
N ASP A 114 -12.90 16.71 -0.61
CA ASP A 114 -13.82 16.75 -1.76
C ASP A 114 -13.60 15.62 -2.79
N THR A 115 -14.66 15.23 -3.49
CA THR A 115 -14.60 14.12 -4.48
C THR A 115 -13.49 14.30 -5.51
N ILE A 116 -13.21 15.53 -5.96
CA ILE A 116 -12.12 15.85 -6.88
C ILE A 116 -10.75 15.63 -6.23
N ASP A 117 -10.56 16.09 -5.00
CA ASP A 117 -9.32 15.99 -4.25
C ASP A 117 -8.92 14.53 -4.00
N LYS A 118 -9.91 13.67 -3.76
CA LYS A 118 -9.73 12.22 -3.65
C LYS A 118 -9.13 11.62 -4.93
N TYR A 119 -9.74 11.90 -6.09
CA TYR A 119 -9.27 11.34 -7.36
C TYR A 119 -7.95 11.95 -7.84
N VAL A 120 -7.77 13.26 -7.64
CA VAL A 120 -6.53 13.95 -7.99
C VAL A 120 -5.39 13.43 -7.12
N GLY A 121 -5.60 13.31 -5.81
CA GLY A 121 -4.58 12.75 -4.92
C GLY A 121 -4.26 11.28 -5.22
N ASP A 122 -5.28 10.45 -5.49
CA ASP A 122 -5.07 9.04 -5.80
C ASP A 122 -4.43 8.80 -7.17
N CYS A 123 -4.65 9.69 -8.13
CA CYS A 123 -4.01 9.63 -9.44
C CYS A 123 -2.60 10.27 -9.41
N PHE A 124 -2.46 11.47 -8.86
CA PHE A 124 -1.22 12.25 -8.93
C PHE A 124 -0.10 11.67 -8.07
N LEU A 125 -0.40 11.24 -6.85
CA LEU A 125 0.62 10.77 -5.92
C LEU A 125 1.35 9.52 -6.40
N PRO A 126 0.68 8.45 -6.88
CA PRO A 126 1.39 7.28 -7.37
C PRO A 126 2.05 7.52 -8.75
N CYS A 127 1.56 8.49 -9.52
CA CYS A 127 2.10 8.81 -10.85
C CYS A 127 3.38 9.64 -10.81
N CYS A 128 3.61 10.42 -9.75
CA CYS A 128 4.79 11.27 -9.65
C CYS A 128 5.90 10.54 -8.90
N CYS A 129 7.06 10.38 -9.55
CA CYS A 129 8.22 9.67 -8.99
C CYS A 129 8.69 10.21 -7.64
N LEU A 130 8.48 11.51 -7.37
CA LEU A 130 8.89 12.17 -6.15
C LEU A 130 7.91 11.96 -4.99
N THR A 131 6.63 11.70 -5.29
CA THR A 131 5.58 11.56 -4.27
C THR A 131 5.06 10.13 -4.14
N ALA A 132 5.36 9.25 -5.09
CA ALA A 132 5.01 7.83 -5.03
C ALA A 132 5.57 7.11 -3.78
N PRO A 133 6.83 7.35 -3.35
CA PRO A 133 7.33 6.77 -2.10
C PRO A 133 6.52 7.23 -0.89
N CYS A 134 6.16 8.52 -0.84
CA CYS A 134 5.34 9.10 0.22
C CYS A 134 3.94 8.47 0.25
N ALA A 135 3.36 8.26 -0.93
CA ALA A 135 2.04 7.65 -1.11
C ALA A 135 2.02 6.18 -0.66
N GLY A 136 3.10 5.44 -0.95
CA GLY A 136 3.31 4.08 -0.45
C GLY A 136 3.46 4.07 1.06
N CYS A 137 4.31 4.93 1.61
CA CYS A 137 4.51 5.01 3.05
C CYS A 137 3.24 5.36 3.84
N GLN A 138 2.42 6.28 3.31
CA GLN A 138 1.11 6.58 3.88
C GLN A 138 0.19 5.36 3.89
N GLN A 139 0.17 4.57 2.80
CA GLN A 139 -0.62 3.34 2.69
C GLN A 139 -0.19 2.27 3.70
N LEU A 140 1.13 2.11 3.90
CA LEU A 140 1.68 1.08 4.78
C LEU A 140 1.48 1.39 6.26
N ARG A 141 1.52 2.67 6.64
CA ARG A 141 1.21 3.09 8.01
C ARG A 141 -0.28 2.98 8.31
N ALA A 142 -1.14 3.06 7.29
CA ALA A 142 -2.59 2.94 7.44
C ALA A 142 -3.06 1.52 7.78
N VAL A 143 -2.18 0.51 7.73
CA VAL A 143 -2.50 -0.89 8.02
C VAL A 143 -1.48 -1.51 8.98
N PRO A 144 -1.82 -2.59 9.70
CA PRO A 144 -0.84 -3.34 10.49
C PRO A 144 0.32 -3.87 9.63
N ARG A 145 1.53 -3.91 10.18
CA ARG A 145 2.72 -4.45 9.50
C ARG A 145 2.52 -5.86 8.91
N SER A 146 1.76 -6.71 9.61
CA SER A 146 1.43 -8.07 9.16
C SER A 146 0.65 -8.13 7.83
N HIS A 147 0.02 -7.03 7.42
CA HIS A 147 -0.73 -6.95 6.17
C HIS A 147 0.18 -6.90 4.94
N TRP A 148 1.42 -6.40 5.05
CA TRP A 148 2.33 -6.25 3.93
C TRP A 148 3.68 -6.95 4.13
N ASP A 149 4.08 -7.25 5.37
CA ASP A 149 5.31 -7.96 5.66
C ASP A 149 5.22 -9.43 5.21
N CYS A 150 5.80 -9.73 4.05
CA CYS A 150 5.78 -11.06 3.46
C CYS A 150 6.96 -11.92 3.91
N CYS A 151 7.98 -11.36 4.57
CA CYS A 151 9.20 -12.11 4.93
C CYS A 151 8.88 -13.24 5.91
N GLY A 152 8.03 -12.99 6.91
CA GLY A 152 7.59 -14.03 7.84
C GLY A 152 6.81 -15.16 7.17
N GLN A 153 5.99 -14.83 6.16
CA GLN A 153 5.20 -15.83 5.44
C GLN A 153 6.04 -16.62 4.42
N LEU A 154 6.90 -15.94 3.66
CA LEU A 154 7.71 -16.55 2.60
C LEU A 154 8.91 -17.34 3.15
N MET A 155 9.50 -16.89 4.26
CA MET A 155 10.61 -17.58 4.92
C MET A 155 10.15 -18.52 6.05
N GLY A 156 8.83 -18.58 6.30
CA GLY A 156 8.22 -19.46 7.28
C GLY A 156 7.89 -20.85 6.73
N GLU A 157 7.11 -21.62 7.49
CA GLU A 157 6.77 -23.02 7.18
C GLU A 157 5.72 -23.18 6.07
N GLU A 158 4.93 -22.14 5.78
CA GLU A 158 3.84 -22.22 4.78
C GLU A 158 4.34 -22.24 3.32
N GLY A 159 5.52 -21.65 3.06
CA GLY A 159 6.13 -21.64 1.73
C GLY A 159 5.27 -21.00 0.63
N PHE A 160 5.42 -21.49 -0.62
CA PHE A 160 4.71 -20.97 -1.79
C PHE A 160 3.29 -21.58 -1.89
N VAL A 161 2.27 -20.74 -1.72
CA VAL A 161 0.86 -21.15 -1.82
C VAL A 161 0.28 -20.81 -3.19
N CYS A 162 -0.59 -21.68 -3.71
CA CYS A 162 -1.46 -21.46 -4.87
C CYS A 162 -2.92 -21.58 -4.43
N MET A 163 -3.77 -20.64 -4.84
CA MET A 163 -5.21 -20.70 -4.57
C MET A 163 -5.95 -21.21 -5.81
N GLU A 164 -6.63 -22.34 -5.66
CA GLU A 164 -7.43 -22.95 -6.73
C GLU A 164 -8.87 -22.42 -6.79
N GLN A 165 -9.40 -21.96 -5.66
CA GLN A 165 -10.79 -21.51 -5.51
C GLN A 165 -10.86 -20.17 -4.77
N ASP A 166 -11.99 -19.48 -4.93
CA ASP A 166 -12.38 -18.25 -4.23
C ASP A 166 -11.43 -17.05 -4.34
N TRP A 167 -10.48 -17.03 -5.27
CA TRP A 167 -9.57 -15.90 -5.46
C TRP A 167 -10.31 -14.61 -5.86
N LYS A 168 -9.95 -13.49 -5.21
CA LYS A 168 -10.55 -12.18 -5.40
C LYS A 168 -9.49 -11.21 -5.92
N PHE A 169 -9.77 -10.57 -7.06
CA PHE A 169 -8.88 -9.56 -7.61
C PHE A 169 -9.07 -8.19 -6.94
N MET A 170 -10.32 -7.83 -6.61
CA MET A 170 -10.68 -6.57 -5.97
C MET A 170 -11.59 -6.80 -4.78
N ARG A 171 -11.53 -5.86 -3.84
CA ARG A 171 -12.43 -5.81 -2.70
C ARG A 171 -13.85 -5.48 -3.16
N VAL A 172 -14.83 -6.22 -2.63
CA VAL A 172 -16.25 -5.92 -2.88
C VAL A 172 -16.71 -4.85 -1.89
N PRO A 173 -17.28 -3.72 -2.34
CA PRO A 173 -17.81 -2.69 -1.44
C PRO A 173 -18.83 -3.29 -0.45
N GLY A 174 -18.67 -3.02 0.84
CA GLY A 174 -19.59 -3.48 1.90
C GLY A 174 -19.26 -4.83 2.55
N SER A 175 -18.15 -5.48 2.20
CA SER A 175 -17.80 -6.80 2.75
C SER A 175 -17.18 -6.79 4.16
N LYS A 176 -16.77 -5.64 4.71
CA LYS A 176 -16.25 -5.59 6.09
C LYS A 176 -17.40 -5.56 7.09
N THR A 177 -17.54 -6.63 7.87
CA THR A 177 -18.05 -6.53 9.24
C THR A 177 -17.08 -5.65 10.02
N MET A 178 -17.50 -4.44 10.38
CA MET A 178 -16.80 -3.65 11.38
C MET A 178 -16.86 -4.44 12.70
N ASN A 179 -15.73 -5.00 13.10
CA ASN A 179 -15.52 -5.50 14.47
C ASN A 179 -14.80 -4.41 15.26
#